data_AF-A0A3D1AGQ2-F1
#
_entry.id   AF-A0A3D1AGQ2-F1
#
_cell.length_a   1.000
_cell.length_b   1.000
_cell.length_c   1.000
_cell.angle_alpha   90.00
_cell.angle_beta   90.00
_cell.angle_gamma   90.00
#
_symmetry.space_group_name_H-M   'P 1'
#
loop_
_entity.id
_entity.type
_entity.pdbx_description
1 polymer ?
#
loop_
_entity_poly.entity_id
_entity_poly.type
_entity_poly.pdbx_seq_one_letter_code
_entity_poly.pdbx_strand_id
1 'polypeptide(L)'
;MLDGFELVENSLRASTENSTKRNEQVMANLGRAHEANAEKAGEWYNKGMDVKKQSDELFNYIDELKLRIVQGADGKEGDVNNIKQKDNLEAASRVMLAPVVGEGKKLKERLENYRENMSVFVGDPAKRAMFESLLSTATPRKAGIISGSWEAALFENMPVAAVITLLTKMQNDVRYVEGEVLSTLITNVDEGDYRVNKIEALVIPKSQIVTSGTPYQAQLVLAAVDSTRRPEYFLNGKKLDNEWITLTSGVGEYQLKGEIVADGKRYSYETSYSVTASTATIAPVLMNFLYESIDNDLEIAMPGIASGAVSARLEGHGGITKKPNENNIWTVRGLDMSKSAKVSVVLSANVGGRIVSESKEFTVRPLPPPLPFITYKDANGTAIKFTGGLIPKRNLIEATGIQAAVDDGLLYIPYQVTSFTLTYVDAMGNHIPEVSNSGEFTQRQKDFIRNLARGKRFHINNVKVLSPAGKPMDVRYPMEIIVQ
;
A
#
# COMPACT_ATOMS: atom_id res chain seq x y z
N MET A 1 -62.98 -39.00 -33.75
CA MET A 1 -62.90 -37.92 -32.73
C MET A 1 -62.03 -38.31 -31.54
N LEU A 2 -62.05 -39.56 -31.07
CA LEU A 2 -61.24 -40.01 -29.92
C LEU A 2 -59.73 -40.10 -30.23
N ASP A 3 -59.32 -40.38 -31.47
CA ASP A 3 -57.89 -40.41 -31.85
C ASP A 3 -57.21 -39.03 -31.73
N GLY A 4 -57.98 -37.94 -31.80
CA GLY A 4 -57.47 -36.59 -31.58
C GLY A 4 -57.03 -36.34 -30.13
N PHE A 5 -57.69 -36.96 -29.16
CA PHE A 5 -57.30 -36.86 -27.75
C PHE A 5 -55.98 -37.58 -27.48
N GLU A 6 -55.76 -38.74 -28.12
CA GLU A 6 -54.52 -39.49 -27.99
C GLU A 6 -53.32 -38.73 -28.57
N LEU A 7 -53.49 -38.01 -29.68
CA LEU A 7 -52.45 -37.13 -30.22
C LEU A 7 -52.09 -36.00 -29.26
N VAL A 8 -53.09 -35.36 -28.65
CA VAL A 8 -52.90 -34.30 -27.66
C VAL A 8 -52.23 -34.85 -26.40
N GLU A 9 -52.67 -36.01 -25.92
CA GLU A 9 -52.09 -36.68 -24.75
C GLU A 9 -50.62 -37.02 -24.98
N ASN A 10 -50.28 -37.58 -26.14
CA ASN A 10 -48.89 -37.89 -26.51
C ASN A 10 -48.01 -36.64 -26.54
N SER A 11 -48.53 -35.53 -27.08
CA SER A 11 -47.83 -34.25 -27.10
C SER A 11 -47.63 -33.68 -25.69
N LEU A 12 -48.65 -33.75 -24.82
CA LEU A 12 -48.57 -33.32 -23.43
C LEU A 12 -47.57 -34.17 -22.65
N ARG A 13 -47.55 -35.49 -22.84
CA ARG A 13 -46.58 -36.39 -22.21
C ARG A 13 -45.15 -36.04 -22.61
N ALA A 14 -44.89 -35.81 -23.90
CA ALA A 14 -43.57 -35.38 -24.37
C ALA A 14 -43.17 -34.01 -23.79
N SER A 15 -44.10 -33.06 -23.70
CA SER A 15 -43.88 -31.75 -23.06
C SER A 15 -43.56 -31.89 -21.57
N THR A 16 -44.25 -32.79 -20.89
CA THR A 16 -44.05 -33.10 -19.47
C THR A 16 -42.67 -33.72 -19.25
N GLU A 17 -42.26 -34.70 -20.06
CA GLU A 17 -40.92 -35.30 -19.99
C GLU A 17 -39.80 -34.26 -20.21
N ASN A 18 -39.98 -33.37 -21.18
CA ASN A 18 -39.04 -32.28 -21.43
C ASN A 18 -38.94 -31.31 -20.25
N SER A 19 -40.09 -30.98 -19.65
CA SER A 19 -40.15 -30.11 -18.46
C SER A 19 -39.48 -30.78 -17.26
N THR A 20 -39.70 -32.07 -17.03
CA THR A 20 -39.03 -32.85 -15.99
C THR A 20 -37.50 -32.84 -16.18
N LYS A 21 -37.01 -33.12 -17.38
CA LYS A 21 -35.56 -33.08 -17.68
C LYS A 21 -34.96 -31.68 -17.44
N ARG A 22 -35.68 -30.62 -17.83
CA ARG A 22 -35.26 -29.24 -17.56
C ARG A 22 -35.21 -28.96 -16.06
N ASN A 23 -36.21 -29.37 -15.30
CA ASN A 23 -36.28 -29.17 -13.85
C ASN A 23 -35.14 -29.92 -13.14
N GLU A 24 -34.84 -31.14 -13.57
CA GLU A 24 -33.69 -31.92 -13.08
C GLU A 24 -32.36 -31.19 -13.32
N GLN A 25 -32.17 -30.57 -14.49
CA GLN A 25 -30.98 -29.77 -14.77
C GLN A 25 -30.87 -28.53 -13.89
N VAL A 26 -31.99 -27.80 -13.68
CA VAL A 26 -32.00 -26.63 -12.79
C VAL A 26 -31.70 -27.06 -11.34
N MET A 27 -32.28 -28.16 -10.89
CA MET A 27 -32.01 -28.71 -9.55
C MET A 27 -30.56 -29.19 -9.40
N ALA A 28 -29.98 -29.81 -10.44
CA ALA A 28 -28.57 -30.20 -10.46
C ALA A 28 -27.64 -28.97 -10.40
N ASN A 29 -27.99 -27.87 -11.07
CA ASN A 29 -27.25 -26.62 -10.97
C ASN A 29 -27.30 -26.04 -9.55
N LEU A 30 -28.47 -26.08 -8.91
CA LEU A 30 -28.63 -25.68 -7.52
C LEU A 30 -27.81 -26.56 -6.57
N GLY A 31 -27.75 -27.87 -6.83
CA GLY A 31 -26.87 -28.80 -6.10
C GLY A 31 -25.39 -28.47 -6.25
N ARG A 32 -24.92 -28.17 -7.47
CA ARG A 32 -23.54 -27.71 -7.70
C ARG A 32 -23.23 -26.39 -6.98
N ALA A 33 -24.20 -25.47 -6.93
CA ALA A 33 -24.05 -24.23 -6.17
C ALA A 33 -23.92 -24.50 -4.67
N HIS A 34 -24.67 -25.47 -4.14
CA HIS A 34 -24.57 -25.92 -2.75
C HIS A 34 -23.23 -26.59 -2.43
N GLU A 35 -22.73 -27.47 -3.30
CA GLU A 35 -21.42 -28.10 -3.15
C GLU A 35 -20.27 -27.07 -3.16
N ALA A 36 -20.39 -26.04 -4.01
CA ALA A 36 -19.40 -24.98 -4.08
C ALA A 36 -19.44 -24.04 -2.85
N ASN A 37 -20.62 -23.73 -2.32
CA ASN A 37 -20.78 -22.88 -1.14
C ASN A 37 -22.06 -23.23 -0.36
N ALA A 38 -21.90 -24.10 0.64
CA ALA A 38 -23.01 -24.61 1.43
C ALA A 38 -23.68 -23.53 2.31
N GLU A 39 -22.92 -22.57 2.82
CA GLU A 39 -23.43 -21.48 3.66
C GLU A 39 -24.35 -20.55 2.86
N LYS A 40 -24.02 -20.32 1.58
CA LYS A 40 -24.80 -19.44 0.68
C LYS A 40 -26.01 -20.15 0.07
N ALA A 41 -25.79 -21.33 -0.50
CA ALA A 41 -26.81 -22.01 -1.30
C ALA A 41 -27.61 -23.05 -0.51
N GLY A 42 -27.26 -23.35 0.74
CA GLY A 42 -27.92 -24.38 1.54
C GLY A 42 -29.41 -24.13 1.79
N GLU A 43 -29.79 -22.91 2.16
CA GLU A 43 -31.20 -22.56 2.35
C GLU A 43 -32.01 -22.73 1.06
N TRP A 44 -31.47 -22.22 -0.06
CA TRP A 44 -32.11 -22.28 -1.38
C TRP A 44 -32.20 -23.70 -1.90
N TYR A 45 -31.17 -24.51 -1.70
CA TYR A 45 -31.15 -25.93 -2.05
C TYR A 45 -32.23 -26.71 -1.28
N ASN A 46 -32.35 -26.49 0.03
CA ASN A 46 -33.38 -27.12 0.85
C ASN A 46 -34.79 -26.74 0.40
N LYS A 47 -35.01 -25.46 0.05
CA LYS A 47 -36.28 -24.99 -0.55
C LYS A 47 -36.54 -25.66 -1.91
N GLY A 48 -35.51 -25.79 -2.75
CA GLY A 48 -35.62 -26.49 -4.04
C GLY A 48 -35.96 -27.98 -3.90
N MET A 49 -35.40 -28.65 -2.90
CA MET A 49 -35.75 -30.03 -2.57
C MET A 49 -37.22 -30.16 -2.13
N ASP A 50 -37.71 -29.23 -1.32
CA ASP A 50 -39.11 -29.22 -0.88
C ASP A 50 -40.08 -28.99 -2.05
N VAL A 51 -39.76 -28.05 -2.94
CA VAL A 51 -40.50 -27.82 -4.20
C VAL A 51 -40.57 -29.08 -5.04
N LYS A 52 -39.43 -29.75 -5.27
CA LYS A 52 -39.37 -31.01 -6.02
C LYS A 52 -40.23 -32.09 -5.38
N LYS A 53 -40.11 -32.27 -4.06
CA LYS A 53 -40.87 -33.26 -3.31
C LYS A 53 -42.38 -33.05 -3.46
N GLN A 54 -42.87 -31.83 -3.22
CA GLN A 54 -44.29 -31.52 -3.35
C GLN A 54 -44.81 -31.68 -4.79
N SER A 55 -43.99 -31.31 -5.78
CA SER A 55 -44.30 -31.49 -7.21
C SER A 55 -44.42 -32.97 -7.58
N ASP A 56 -43.46 -33.80 -7.13
CA ASP A 56 -43.45 -35.24 -7.37
C ASP A 56 -44.63 -35.94 -6.67
N GLU A 57 -44.95 -35.57 -5.44
CA GLU A 57 -46.11 -36.13 -4.71
C GLU A 57 -47.43 -35.85 -5.42
N LEU A 58 -47.65 -34.63 -5.92
CA LEU A 58 -48.86 -34.27 -6.67
C LEU A 58 -48.88 -34.95 -8.04
N PHE A 59 -47.76 -34.97 -8.75
CA PHE A 59 -47.63 -35.60 -10.06
C PHE A 59 -47.97 -37.10 -9.99
N ASN A 60 -47.38 -37.81 -9.02
CA ASN A 60 -47.58 -39.24 -8.82
C ASN A 60 -49.02 -39.55 -8.40
N TYR A 61 -49.62 -38.71 -7.55
CA TYR A 61 -51.04 -38.84 -7.19
C TYR A 61 -51.96 -38.70 -8.41
N ILE A 62 -51.64 -37.80 -9.35
CA ILE A 62 -52.39 -37.68 -10.62
C ILE A 62 -52.19 -38.94 -11.49
N ASP A 63 -50.98 -39.51 -11.55
CA ASP A 63 -50.74 -40.77 -12.27
C ASP A 63 -51.53 -41.94 -11.67
N GLU A 64 -51.61 -42.03 -10.34
CA GLU A 64 -52.44 -43.03 -9.66
C GLU A 64 -53.93 -42.86 -9.99
N LEU A 65 -54.42 -41.62 -10.12
CA LEU A 65 -55.78 -41.35 -10.55
C LEU A 65 -56.02 -41.80 -11.99
N LYS A 66 -55.10 -41.49 -12.91
CA LYS A 66 -55.17 -41.93 -14.30
C LYS A 66 -55.27 -43.45 -14.39
N LEU A 67 -54.40 -44.17 -13.66
CA LEU A 67 -54.41 -45.63 -13.61
C LEU A 67 -55.74 -46.18 -13.07
N ARG A 68 -56.25 -45.63 -11.96
CA ARG A 68 -57.53 -46.07 -11.37
C ARG A 68 -58.71 -45.87 -12.32
N ILE A 69 -58.74 -44.76 -13.05
CA ILE A 69 -59.79 -44.46 -14.03
C ILE A 69 -59.74 -45.46 -15.19
N VAL A 70 -58.55 -45.72 -15.74
CA VAL A 70 -58.38 -46.68 -16.84
C VAL A 70 -58.71 -48.10 -16.38
N GLN A 71 -58.31 -48.50 -15.18
CA GLN A 71 -58.69 -49.80 -14.61
C GLN A 71 -60.20 -49.92 -14.36
N GLY A 72 -60.87 -48.81 -14.06
CA GLY A 72 -62.32 -48.74 -13.94
C GLY A 72 -63.05 -48.95 -15.26
N ALA A 73 -62.42 -48.64 -16.40
CA ALA A 73 -62.98 -48.80 -17.74
C ALA A 73 -62.58 -50.14 -18.39
N ASP A 74 -61.28 -50.44 -18.42
CA ASP A 74 -60.69 -51.57 -19.16
C ASP A 74 -60.52 -52.83 -18.30
N GLY A 75 -60.76 -52.75 -16.99
CA GLY A 75 -60.53 -53.81 -16.02
C GLY A 75 -59.14 -53.75 -15.37
N LYS A 76 -58.83 -54.74 -14.52
CA LYS A 76 -57.62 -54.71 -13.64
C LYS A 76 -56.29 -54.57 -14.38
N GLU A 77 -56.21 -55.03 -15.62
CA GLU A 77 -55.01 -54.91 -16.47
C GLU A 77 -55.05 -53.69 -17.42
N GLY A 78 -55.86 -52.68 -17.09
CA GLY A 78 -55.91 -51.43 -17.86
C GLY A 78 -54.56 -50.71 -17.89
N ASP A 79 -54.15 -50.26 -19.07
CA ASP A 79 -52.91 -49.53 -19.31
C ASP A 79 -53.24 -48.09 -19.74
N VAL A 80 -52.69 -47.12 -19.02
CA VAL A 80 -52.87 -45.69 -19.29
C VAL A 80 -52.40 -45.31 -20.69
N ASN A 81 -51.40 -46.03 -21.24
CA ASN A 81 -50.87 -45.75 -22.56
C ASN A 81 -51.67 -46.40 -23.70
N ASN A 82 -52.58 -47.32 -23.38
CA ASN A 82 -53.35 -48.08 -24.36
C ASN A 82 -54.78 -48.36 -23.87
N ILE A 83 -55.56 -47.29 -23.76
CA ILE A 83 -56.94 -47.33 -23.28
C ILE A 83 -57.84 -47.95 -24.36
N LYS A 84 -58.59 -49.01 -24.02
CA LYS A 84 -59.51 -49.69 -24.95
C LYS A 84 -60.87 -49.00 -24.97
N GLN A 85 -61.47 -48.76 -23.81
CA GLN A 85 -62.78 -48.11 -23.66
C GLN A 85 -62.65 -46.60 -23.49
N LYS A 86 -62.13 -45.93 -24.53
CA LYS A 86 -61.85 -44.49 -24.56
C LYS A 86 -63.10 -43.62 -24.37
N ASP A 87 -64.26 -44.14 -24.76
CA ASP A 87 -65.58 -43.50 -24.74
C ASP A 87 -66.39 -43.77 -23.46
N ASN A 88 -65.87 -44.58 -22.54
CA ASN A 88 -66.55 -44.87 -21.27
C ASN A 88 -66.78 -43.57 -20.46
N LEU A 89 -68.03 -43.32 -20.09
CA LEU A 89 -68.45 -42.09 -19.37
C LEU A 89 -68.54 -42.30 -17.84
N GLU A 90 -68.58 -43.55 -17.39
CA GLU A 90 -68.85 -43.91 -16.00
C GLU A 90 -67.58 -44.04 -15.17
N ALA A 91 -66.49 -44.56 -15.75
CA ALA A 91 -65.27 -44.90 -15.01
C ALA A 91 -64.66 -43.67 -14.31
N ALA A 92 -64.53 -42.55 -15.03
CA ALA A 92 -64.03 -41.30 -14.47
C ALA A 92 -64.97 -40.73 -13.40
N SER A 93 -66.28 -40.71 -13.69
CA SER A 93 -67.32 -40.25 -12.76
C SER A 93 -67.27 -41.05 -11.45
N ARG A 94 -67.10 -42.37 -11.53
CA ARG A 94 -67.03 -43.25 -10.36
C ARG A 94 -65.79 -43.01 -9.51
N VAL A 95 -64.61 -42.84 -10.11
CA VAL A 95 -63.37 -42.61 -9.34
C VAL A 95 -63.33 -41.20 -8.75
N MET A 96 -63.78 -40.20 -9.49
CA MET A 96 -63.64 -38.80 -9.09
C MET A 96 -64.81 -38.29 -8.24
N LEU A 97 -66.03 -38.77 -8.47
CA LEU A 97 -67.26 -38.21 -7.90
C LEU A 97 -68.02 -39.16 -6.96
N ALA A 98 -67.51 -40.36 -6.67
CA ALA A 98 -68.18 -41.28 -5.75
C ALA A 98 -68.47 -40.61 -4.39
N PRO A 99 -69.69 -40.74 -3.82
CA PRO A 99 -70.10 -40.01 -2.61
C PRO A 99 -69.20 -40.21 -1.39
N VAL A 100 -68.57 -41.38 -1.27
CA VAL A 100 -67.75 -41.76 -0.09
C VAL A 100 -66.25 -41.80 -0.42
N VAL A 101 -65.88 -42.20 -1.63
CA VAL A 101 -64.48 -42.45 -2.03
C VAL A 101 -63.99 -41.57 -3.16
N GLY A 102 -64.80 -40.58 -3.58
CA GLY A 102 -64.47 -39.69 -4.69
C GLY A 102 -63.18 -38.90 -4.44
N GLU A 103 -62.28 -38.94 -5.42
CA GLU A 103 -60.97 -38.29 -5.33
C GLU A 103 -60.96 -36.85 -5.87
N GLY A 104 -62.03 -36.40 -6.53
CA GLY A 104 -62.09 -35.09 -7.18
C GLY A 104 -61.87 -33.91 -6.23
N LYS A 105 -62.49 -33.94 -5.05
CA LYS A 105 -62.29 -32.91 -4.02
C LYS A 105 -60.86 -32.91 -3.47
N LYS A 106 -60.29 -34.09 -3.21
CA LYS A 106 -58.91 -34.23 -2.73
C LYS A 106 -57.91 -33.73 -3.76
N LEU A 107 -58.12 -34.02 -5.05
CA LEU A 107 -57.30 -33.49 -6.12
C LEU A 107 -57.35 -31.96 -6.17
N LYS A 108 -58.56 -31.39 -6.06
CA LYS A 108 -58.75 -29.94 -6.01
C LYS A 108 -57.99 -29.30 -4.85
N GLU A 109 -58.16 -29.81 -3.63
CA GLU A 109 -57.47 -29.32 -2.43
C GLU A 109 -55.95 -29.44 -2.57
N ARG A 110 -55.44 -30.55 -3.12
CA ARG A 110 -54.00 -30.73 -3.35
C ARG A 110 -53.44 -29.73 -4.38
N LEU A 111 -54.19 -29.42 -5.44
CA LEU A 111 -53.81 -28.40 -6.42
C LEU A 111 -53.77 -27.00 -5.80
N GLU A 112 -54.77 -26.66 -4.98
CA GLU A 112 -54.84 -25.38 -4.26
C GLU A 112 -53.66 -25.23 -3.29
N ASN A 113 -53.42 -26.23 -2.45
CA ASN A 113 -52.30 -26.24 -1.51
C ASN A 113 -50.94 -26.15 -2.23
N TYR A 114 -50.76 -26.90 -3.31
CA TYR A 114 -49.53 -26.84 -4.10
C TYR A 114 -49.32 -25.44 -4.68
N ARG A 115 -50.36 -24.84 -5.26
CA ARG A 115 -50.30 -23.47 -5.80
C ARG A 115 -49.95 -22.45 -4.73
N GLU A 116 -50.55 -22.54 -3.55
CA GLU A 116 -50.27 -21.64 -2.41
C GLU A 116 -48.81 -21.79 -1.96
N ASN A 117 -48.35 -23.02 -1.75
CA ASN A 117 -46.96 -23.31 -1.35
C ASN A 117 -45.95 -22.81 -2.38
N MET A 118 -46.20 -23.01 -3.68
CA MET A 118 -45.31 -22.53 -4.75
C MET A 118 -45.29 -21.00 -4.85
N SER A 119 -46.40 -20.34 -4.56
CA SER A 119 -46.52 -18.88 -4.62
C SER A 119 -45.72 -18.14 -3.54
N VAL A 120 -45.38 -18.83 -2.44
CA VAL A 120 -44.52 -18.28 -1.37
C VAL A 120 -43.10 -18.02 -1.87
N PHE A 121 -42.59 -18.85 -2.78
CA PHE A 121 -41.21 -18.76 -3.25
C PHE A 121 -40.99 -17.68 -4.31
N VAL A 122 -42.06 -17.10 -4.86
CA VAL A 122 -41.99 -16.16 -5.97
C VAL A 122 -42.55 -14.81 -5.54
N GLY A 123 -41.72 -13.76 -5.56
CA GLY A 123 -42.15 -12.39 -5.22
C GLY A 123 -42.84 -11.64 -6.38
N ASP A 124 -42.58 -12.05 -7.62
CA ASP A 124 -43.08 -11.40 -8.83
C ASP A 124 -44.61 -11.59 -8.98
N PRO A 125 -45.41 -10.51 -8.98
CA PRO A 125 -46.86 -10.57 -9.17
C PRO A 125 -47.27 -11.22 -10.49
N ALA A 126 -46.49 -11.07 -11.56
CA ALA A 126 -46.81 -11.64 -12.86
C ALA A 126 -46.71 -13.18 -12.85
N LYS A 127 -45.67 -13.72 -12.22
CA LYS A 127 -45.51 -15.17 -12.05
C LYS A 127 -46.58 -15.76 -11.12
N ARG A 128 -46.96 -15.06 -10.05
CA ARG A 128 -48.08 -15.49 -9.20
C ARG A 128 -49.39 -15.56 -9.98
N ALA A 129 -49.70 -14.53 -10.77
CA ALA A 129 -50.88 -14.55 -11.63
C ALA A 129 -50.85 -15.69 -12.67
N MET A 130 -49.65 -16.04 -13.16
CA MET A 130 -49.47 -17.19 -14.05
C MET A 130 -49.80 -18.51 -13.35
N PHE A 131 -49.33 -18.72 -12.11
CA PHE A 131 -49.61 -19.95 -11.35
C PHE A 131 -51.10 -20.08 -11.03
N GLU A 132 -51.75 -18.98 -10.67
CA GLU A 132 -53.21 -18.90 -10.51
C GLU A 132 -53.96 -19.31 -11.79
N SER A 133 -53.47 -18.89 -12.95
CA SER A 133 -54.08 -19.24 -14.23
C SER A 133 -53.85 -20.70 -14.62
N LEU A 134 -52.65 -21.25 -14.40
CA LEU A 134 -52.31 -22.62 -14.80
C LEU A 134 -53.02 -23.66 -13.93
N LEU A 135 -53.01 -23.45 -12.61
CA LEU A 135 -53.57 -24.35 -11.60
C LEU A 135 -54.92 -23.84 -11.09
N SER A 136 -55.72 -23.24 -11.98
CA SER A 136 -57.01 -22.68 -11.61
C SER A 136 -58.02 -23.77 -11.26
N THR A 137 -58.61 -23.66 -10.07
CA THR A 137 -59.72 -24.50 -9.60
C THR A 137 -61.08 -23.80 -9.70
N ALA A 138 -61.16 -22.71 -10.48
CA ALA A 138 -62.40 -22.01 -10.75
C ALA A 138 -63.35 -22.90 -11.57
N THR A 139 -64.61 -23.00 -11.16
CA THR A 139 -65.60 -23.83 -11.87
C THR A 139 -65.80 -23.30 -13.30
N PRO A 140 -65.51 -24.09 -14.35
CA PRO A 140 -65.71 -23.66 -15.72
C PRO A 140 -67.20 -23.50 -16.01
N ARG A 141 -67.60 -22.37 -16.63
CA ARG A 141 -68.99 -22.16 -17.07
C ARG A 141 -69.24 -22.97 -18.34
N LYS A 142 -69.98 -24.08 -18.24
CA LYS A 142 -70.52 -24.82 -19.39
C LYS A 142 -71.90 -24.24 -19.77
N ALA A 143 -72.13 -24.01 -21.06
CA ALA A 143 -73.47 -23.68 -21.56
C ALA A 143 -74.42 -24.87 -21.31
N GLY A 144 -75.48 -24.65 -20.53
CA GLY A 144 -76.48 -25.67 -20.21
C GLY A 144 -76.30 -26.41 -18.87
N ILE A 145 -75.24 -26.14 -18.10
CA ILE A 145 -75.04 -26.71 -16.75
C ILE A 145 -75.06 -25.58 -15.72
N ILE A 146 -76.12 -25.55 -14.89
CA ILE A 146 -76.29 -24.61 -13.79
C ILE A 146 -75.56 -25.18 -12.57
N SER A 147 -74.44 -24.56 -12.19
CA SER A 147 -73.75 -24.66 -10.89
C SER A 147 -73.44 -26.07 -10.33
N GLY A 148 -72.51 -26.80 -10.96
CA GLY A 148 -71.83 -27.95 -10.34
C GLY A 148 -70.54 -27.55 -9.62
N SER A 149 -70.02 -28.40 -8.73
CA SER A 149 -68.66 -28.25 -8.17
C SER A 149 -67.60 -28.40 -9.27
N TRP A 150 -66.36 -27.95 -9.01
CA TRP A 150 -65.26 -27.98 -9.98
C TRP A 150 -65.02 -29.41 -10.51
N GLU A 151 -65.02 -30.37 -9.61
CA GLU A 151 -64.86 -31.78 -9.93
C GLU A 151 -66.01 -32.33 -10.78
N ALA A 152 -67.26 -31.96 -10.48
CA ALA A 152 -68.41 -32.39 -11.29
C ALA A 152 -68.30 -31.85 -12.72
N ALA A 153 -67.94 -30.58 -12.88
CA ALA A 153 -67.83 -29.94 -14.19
C ALA A 153 -66.78 -30.60 -15.11
N LEU A 154 -65.72 -31.16 -14.53
CA LEU A 154 -64.58 -31.76 -15.25
C LEU A 154 -64.70 -33.27 -15.43
N PHE A 155 -65.37 -33.99 -14.52
CA PHE A 155 -65.34 -35.46 -14.50
C PHE A 155 -66.72 -36.12 -14.69
N GLU A 156 -67.82 -35.38 -14.59
CA GLU A 156 -69.17 -35.94 -14.77
C GLU A 156 -69.49 -36.16 -16.25
N ASN A 157 -69.91 -37.38 -16.60
CA ASN A 157 -70.29 -37.77 -17.97
C ASN A 157 -69.22 -37.44 -19.03
N MET A 158 -67.94 -37.49 -18.64
CA MET A 158 -66.81 -37.19 -19.52
C MET A 158 -66.13 -38.50 -19.96
N PRO A 159 -65.84 -38.67 -21.27
CA PRO A 159 -65.10 -39.83 -21.77
C PRO A 159 -63.74 -39.99 -21.08
N VAL A 160 -63.34 -41.22 -20.79
CA VAL A 160 -62.04 -41.54 -20.18
C VAL A 160 -60.89 -40.86 -20.93
N ALA A 161 -60.87 -40.91 -22.27
CA ALA A 161 -59.79 -40.27 -23.05
C ALA A 161 -59.67 -38.76 -22.78
N ALA A 162 -60.80 -38.06 -22.60
CA ALA A 162 -60.81 -36.62 -22.30
C ALA A 162 -60.31 -36.35 -20.87
N VAL A 163 -60.71 -37.17 -19.91
CA VAL A 163 -60.30 -37.05 -18.51
C VAL A 163 -58.81 -37.33 -18.34
N ILE A 164 -58.29 -38.38 -18.98
CA ILE A 164 -56.86 -38.71 -18.96
C ILE A 164 -56.04 -37.58 -19.59
N THR A 165 -56.50 -37.02 -20.72
CA THR A 165 -55.85 -35.86 -21.35
C THR A 165 -55.81 -34.66 -20.39
N LEU A 166 -56.91 -34.38 -19.69
CA LEU A 166 -56.99 -33.29 -18.71
C LEU A 166 -56.03 -33.49 -17.53
N LEU A 167 -55.96 -34.71 -16.98
CA LEU A 167 -55.03 -35.06 -15.90
C LEU A 167 -53.57 -34.94 -16.36
N THR A 168 -53.26 -35.36 -17.58
CA THR A 168 -51.93 -35.17 -18.18
C THR A 168 -51.59 -33.69 -18.38
N LYS A 169 -52.58 -32.85 -18.72
CA LYS A 169 -52.39 -31.39 -18.76
C LYS A 169 -52.06 -30.83 -17.38
N MET A 170 -52.77 -31.26 -16.33
CA MET A 170 -52.46 -30.83 -14.95
C MET A 170 -51.05 -31.25 -14.52
N GLN A 171 -50.62 -32.46 -14.88
CA GLN A 171 -49.24 -32.91 -14.67
C GLN A 171 -48.21 -32.02 -15.38
N ASN A 172 -48.50 -31.59 -16.61
CA ASN A 172 -47.66 -30.66 -17.34
C ASN A 172 -47.57 -29.31 -16.63
N ASP A 173 -48.70 -28.76 -16.16
CA ASP A 173 -48.73 -27.51 -15.41
C ASP A 173 -47.92 -27.60 -14.12
N VAL A 174 -48.01 -28.71 -13.38
CA VAL A 174 -47.24 -28.94 -12.15
C VAL A 174 -45.74 -28.88 -12.44
N ARG A 175 -45.27 -29.54 -13.50
CA ARG A 175 -43.85 -29.49 -13.93
C ARG A 175 -43.45 -28.10 -14.40
N TYR A 176 -44.34 -27.38 -15.06
CA TYR A 176 -44.04 -26.01 -15.48
C TYR A 176 -43.86 -25.08 -14.27
N VAL A 177 -44.77 -25.14 -13.30
CA VAL A 177 -44.70 -24.34 -12.06
C VAL A 177 -43.45 -24.69 -11.26
N GLU A 178 -43.13 -25.98 -11.12
CA GLU A 178 -41.89 -26.46 -10.49
C GLU A 178 -40.66 -25.78 -11.12
N GLY A 179 -40.58 -25.78 -12.46
CA GLY A 179 -39.47 -25.18 -13.19
C GLY A 179 -39.33 -23.67 -12.97
N GLU A 180 -40.43 -22.93 -12.94
CA GLU A 180 -40.41 -21.48 -12.69
C GLU A 180 -40.00 -21.14 -11.25
N VAL A 181 -40.45 -21.93 -10.27
CA VAL A 181 -40.04 -21.77 -8.89
C VAL A 181 -38.55 -22.09 -8.74
N LEU A 182 -38.08 -23.24 -9.24
CA LEU A 182 -36.67 -23.62 -9.21
C LEU A 182 -35.77 -22.58 -9.91
N SER A 183 -36.22 -22.04 -11.05
CA SER A 183 -35.52 -20.96 -11.76
C SER A 183 -35.47 -19.66 -10.96
N THR A 184 -36.46 -19.39 -10.11
CA THR A 184 -36.47 -18.20 -9.24
C THR A 184 -35.53 -18.42 -8.05
N LEU A 185 -35.53 -19.63 -7.46
CA LEU A 185 -34.63 -19.96 -6.36
C LEU A 185 -33.15 -19.86 -6.78
N ILE A 186 -32.78 -20.35 -7.99
CA ILE A 186 -31.40 -20.24 -8.47
C ILE A 186 -30.98 -18.79 -8.74
N THR A 187 -31.88 -17.93 -9.26
CA THR A 187 -31.59 -16.50 -9.42
C THR A 187 -31.36 -15.82 -8.06
N ASN A 188 -32.15 -16.18 -7.04
CA ASN A 188 -31.99 -15.61 -5.71
C ASN A 188 -30.69 -16.02 -5.00
N VAL A 189 -30.11 -17.19 -5.35
CA VAL A 189 -28.75 -17.55 -4.90
C VAL A 189 -27.72 -16.51 -5.37
N ASP A 190 -27.90 -15.96 -6.58
CA ASP A 190 -26.97 -15.00 -7.18
C ASP A 190 -27.23 -13.55 -6.75
N GLU A 191 -28.47 -13.17 -6.41
CA GLU A 191 -28.84 -11.79 -6.06
C GLU A 191 -28.35 -11.32 -4.68
N GLY A 192 -28.01 -12.24 -3.77
CA GLY A 192 -27.61 -11.94 -2.39
C GLY A 192 -26.18 -11.42 -2.18
N ASP A 193 -25.40 -11.12 -3.23
CA ASP A 193 -23.96 -10.82 -3.10
C ASP A 193 -23.54 -9.43 -3.57
N TYR A 194 -22.40 -8.99 -3.01
CA TYR A 194 -21.54 -7.97 -3.58
C TYR A 194 -21.25 -8.37 -5.02
N ARG A 195 -21.59 -7.53 -5.99
CA ARG A 195 -21.27 -7.83 -7.39
C ARG A 195 -19.76 -7.66 -7.54
N VAL A 196 -19.02 -8.75 -7.43
CA VAL A 196 -17.61 -8.78 -7.80
C VAL A 196 -17.54 -8.53 -9.30
N ASN A 197 -17.40 -7.27 -9.67
CA ASN A 197 -17.33 -6.85 -11.06
C ASN A 197 -15.89 -6.49 -11.45
N LYS A 198 -14.99 -6.35 -10.47
CA LYS A 198 -13.59 -6.06 -10.69
C LYS A 198 -12.72 -6.88 -9.75
N ILE A 199 -11.78 -7.62 -10.32
CA ILE A 199 -10.73 -8.32 -9.59
C ILE A 199 -9.44 -7.56 -9.84
N GLU A 200 -8.78 -7.11 -8.78
CA GLU A 200 -7.54 -6.36 -8.85
C GLU A 200 -6.45 -7.04 -8.01
N ALA A 201 -5.24 -7.10 -8.54
CA ALA A 201 -4.07 -7.49 -7.76
C ALA A 201 -3.54 -6.26 -7.03
N LEU A 202 -3.52 -6.31 -5.70
CA LEU A 202 -2.96 -5.26 -4.85
C LEU A 202 -1.63 -5.74 -4.25
N VAL A 203 -0.67 -4.82 -4.22
CA VAL A 203 0.63 -5.01 -3.58
C VAL A 203 0.66 -4.15 -2.33
N ILE A 204 0.74 -4.79 -1.15
CA ILE A 204 0.78 -4.12 0.15
C ILE A 204 2.22 -4.20 0.69
N PRO A 205 3.05 -3.18 0.44
CA PRO A 205 4.41 -3.17 0.97
C PRO A 205 4.43 -2.93 2.47
N LYS A 206 5.41 -3.53 3.16
CA LYS A 206 5.70 -3.21 4.57
C LYS A 206 6.29 -1.79 4.71
N SER A 207 7.10 -1.37 3.73
CA SER A 207 7.59 0.01 3.57
C SER A 207 7.72 0.33 2.08
N GLN A 208 7.25 1.50 1.66
CA GLN A 208 7.42 1.97 0.27
C GLN A 208 8.84 2.50 -0.01
N ILE A 209 9.61 2.84 1.03
CA ILE A 209 10.97 3.34 0.92
C ILE A 209 11.91 2.32 1.57
N VAL A 210 12.92 1.88 0.81
CA VAL A 210 13.95 0.94 1.26
C VAL A 210 15.33 1.43 0.87
N THR A 211 16.32 1.19 1.74
CA THR A 211 17.72 1.51 1.46
C THR A 211 18.33 0.41 0.58
N SER A 212 19.27 0.78 -0.29
CA SER A 212 20.03 -0.19 -1.10
C SER A 212 20.61 -1.30 -0.24
N GLY A 213 20.44 -2.56 -0.66
CA GLY A 213 20.89 -3.74 0.08
C GLY A 213 19.93 -4.25 1.17
N THR A 214 18.79 -3.59 1.42
CA THR A 214 17.74 -4.12 2.30
C THR A 214 16.67 -4.88 1.50
N PRO A 215 16.10 -5.99 2.03
CA PRO A 215 15.08 -6.76 1.32
C PRO A 215 13.74 -6.01 1.29
N TYR A 216 13.17 -5.84 0.10
CA TYR A 216 11.82 -5.31 -0.07
C TYR A 216 10.79 -6.41 0.23
N GLN A 217 9.90 -6.16 1.19
CA GLN A 217 8.85 -7.10 1.61
C GLN A 217 7.48 -6.51 1.29
N ALA A 218 6.67 -7.26 0.54
CA ALA A 218 5.30 -6.91 0.23
C ALA A 218 4.39 -8.14 0.23
N GLN A 219 3.14 -7.95 0.65
CA GLN A 219 2.09 -8.94 0.53
C GLN A 219 1.34 -8.73 -0.79
N LEU A 220 1.19 -9.79 -1.58
CA LEU A 220 0.41 -9.78 -2.80
C LEU A 220 -0.98 -10.33 -2.48
N VAL A 221 -2.03 -9.53 -2.72
CA VAL A 221 -3.42 -9.94 -2.47
C VAL A 221 -4.25 -9.73 -3.72
N LEU A 222 -5.17 -10.65 -3.98
CA LEU A 222 -6.23 -10.44 -4.97
C LEU A 222 -7.45 -9.87 -4.24
N ALA A 223 -7.85 -8.66 -4.63
CA ALA A 223 -9.02 -8.00 -4.11
C ALA A 223 -10.18 -8.14 -5.10
N ALA A 224 -11.31 -8.64 -4.62
CA ALA A 224 -12.58 -8.63 -5.33
C ALA A 224 -13.35 -7.37 -4.90
N VAL A 225 -13.52 -6.43 -5.83
CA VAL A 225 -14.13 -5.11 -5.58
C VAL A 225 -15.43 -5.00 -6.38
N ASP A 226 -16.46 -4.43 -5.74
CA ASP A 226 -17.69 -3.99 -6.41
C ASP A 226 -17.59 -2.50 -6.73
N SER A 227 -17.35 -2.17 -8.00
CA SER A 227 -17.24 -0.78 -8.47
C SER A 227 -18.58 -0.05 -8.63
N THR A 228 -19.72 -0.73 -8.46
CA THR A 228 -21.05 -0.08 -8.55
C THR A 228 -21.53 0.48 -7.22
N ARG A 229 -21.01 -0.03 -6.10
CA ARG A 229 -21.38 0.44 -4.76
C ARG A 229 -20.42 1.50 -4.25
N ARG A 230 -20.94 2.45 -3.47
CA ARG A 230 -20.15 3.50 -2.81
C ARG A 230 -20.22 3.32 -1.29
N PRO A 231 -19.28 2.60 -0.68
CA PRO A 231 -19.23 2.46 0.77
C PRO A 231 -18.88 3.79 1.44
N GLU A 232 -19.21 3.92 2.72
CA GLU A 232 -18.83 5.07 3.52
C GLU A 232 -17.51 4.80 4.24
N TYR A 233 -16.56 5.72 4.12
CA TYR A 233 -15.23 5.60 4.71
C TYR A 233 -15.16 6.49 5.95
N PHE A 234 -14.63 5.94 7.05
CA PHE A 234 -14.42 6.65 8.30
C PHE A 234 -12.95 6.53 8.73
N LEU A 235 -12.38 7.64 9.20
CA LEU A 235 -11.06 7.69 9.79
C LEU A 235 -11.11 8.45 11.11
N ASN A 236 -10.65 7.84 12.20
CA ASN A 236 -10.75 8.40 13.55
C ASN A 236 -12.16 8.94 13.89
N GLY A 237 -13.21 8.24 13.41
CA GLY A 237 -14.61 8.60 13.63
C GLY A 237 -15.18 9.70 12.73
N LYS A 238 -14.39 10.28 11.81
CA LYS A 238 -14.87 11.26 10.81
C LYS A 238 -15.11 10.60 9.47
N LYS A 239 -16.25 10.91 8.84
CA LYS A 239 -16.57 10.47 7.47
C LYS A 239 -15.65 11.16 6.45
N LEU A 240 -15.21 10.42 5.44
CA LEU A 240 -14.31 10.86 4.37
C LEU A 240 -15.04 10.88 3.02
N ASP A 241 -14.66 11.82 2.16
CA ASP A 241 -15.13 11.94 0.78
C ASP A 241 -14.12 11.32 -0.20
N ASN A 242 -14.16 9.99 -0.37
CA ASN A 242 -13.33 9.12 -1.26
C ASN A 242 -11.79 9.23 -1.17
N GLU A 243 -11.21 10.40 -0.96
CA GLU A 243 -9.79 10.65 -0.79
C GLU A 243 -9.53 11.32 0.57
N TRP A 244 -8.50 10.85 1.27
CA TRP A 244 -8.04 11.46 2.52
C TRP A 244 -6.65 12.05 2.32
N ILE A 245 -6.55 13.36 2.54
CA ILE A 245 -5.29 14.10 2.52
C ILE A 245 -5.13 14.76 3.90
N THR A 246 -4.00 14.52 4.56
CA THR A 246 -3.63 15.24 5.79
C THR A 246 -2.30 15.94 5.61
N LEU A 247 -2.18 17.13 6.20
CA LEU A 247 -0.87 17.73 6.43
C LEU A 247 -0.20 16.97 7.58
N THR A 248 1.07 16.61 7.42
CA THR A 248 1.86 15.92 8.44
C THR A 248 2.65 16.95 9.24
N SER A 249 2.47 16.99 10.57
CA SER A 249 2.97 18.09 11.41
C SER A 249 4.26 17.78 12.17
N GLY A 250 4.94 16.65 11.89
CA GLY A 250 6.19 16.30 12.56
C GLY A 250 6.79 14.98 12.09
N VAL A 251 8.09 14.80 12.35
CA VAL A 251 8.83 13.56 12.10
C VAL A 251 8.37 12.49 13.08
N GLY A 252 8.08 11.28 12.60
CA GLY A 252 7.66 10.17 13.44
C GLY A 252 6.81 9.13 12.71
N GLU A 253 6.44 8.07 13.43
CA GLU A 253 5.47 7.09 12.95
C GLU A 253 4.06 7.46 13.41
N TYR A 254 3.12 7.37 12.49
CA TYR A 254 1.72 7.68 12.70
C TYR A 254 0.89 6.45 12.38
N GLN A 255 0.01 6.08 13.32
CA GLN A 255 -0.98 5.04 13.11
C GLN A 255 -2.32 5.66 12.72
N LEU A 256 -2.99 4.99 11.78
CA LEU A 256 -4.29 5.34 11.26
C LEU A 256 -5.24 4.19 11.51
N LYS A 257 -6.34 4.48 12.21
CA LYS A 257 -7.43 3.54 12.45
C LYS A 257 -8.70 4.07 11.82
N GLY A 258 -9.37 3.22 11.07
CA GLY A 258 -10.59 3.58 10.37
C GLY A 258 -11.56 2.43 10.24
N GLU A 259 -12.73 2.76 9.72
CA GLU A 259 -13.81 1.82 9.44
C GLU A 259 -14.36 2.06 8.04
N ILE A 260 -14.66 0.98 7.33
CA ILE A 260 -15.41 1.00 6.07
C ILE A 260 -16.79 0.45 6.39
N VAL A 261 -17.84 1.21 6.05
CA VAL A 261 -19.23 0.80 6.23
C VAL A 261 -19.83 0.49 4.86
N ALA A 262 -20.24 -0.76 4.69
CA ALA A 262 -20.91 -1.25 3.49
C ALA A 262 -22.12 -2.10 3.91
N ASP A 263 -23.31 -1.78 3.38
CA ASP A 263 -24.57 -2.50 3.65
C ASP A 263 -24.86 -2.76 5.14
N GLY A 264 -24.57 -1.77 5.99
CA GLY A 264 -24.78 -1.86 7.44
C GLY A 264 -23.73 -2.69 8.20
N LYS A 265 -22.79 -3.34 7.53
CA LYS A 265 -21.63 -4.02 8.15
C LYS A 265 -20.43 -3.07 8.22
N ARG A 266 -19.66 -3.19 9.30
CA ARG A 266 -18.45 -2.39 9.56
C ARG A 266 -17.21 -3.25 9.44
N TYR A 267 -16.21 -2.75 8.71
CA TYR A 267 -14.91 -3.38 8.53
C TYR A 267 -13.83 -2.44 9.04
N SER A 268 -13.17 -2.80 10.15
CA SER A 268 -12.09 -2.00 10.72
C SER A 268 -10.78 -2.24 9.98
N TYR A 269 -9.99 -1.18 9.79
CA TYR A 269 -8.62 -1.27 9.27
C TYR A 269 -7.65 -0.45 10.12
N GLU A 270 -6.41 -0.93 10.17
CA GLU A 270 -5.29 -0.26 10.82
C GLU A 270 -4.13 -0.21 9.83
N THR A 271 -3.56 0.98 9.63
CA THR A 271 -2.37 1.18 8.81
C THR A 271 -1.44 2.17 9.49
N SER A 272 -0.19 2.23 9.05
CA SER A 272 0.78 3.18 9.58
C SER A 272 1.55 3.85 8.45
N TYR A 273 1.96 5.09 8.68
CA TYR A 273 2.86 5.81 7.78
C TYR A 273 3.93 6.52 8.61
N SER A 274 5.13 6.65 8.05
CA SER A 274 6.23 7.37 8.68
C SER A 274 6.48 8.68 7.97
N VAL A 275 6.78 9.72 8.75
CA VAL A 275 7.16 11.04 8.27
C VAL A 275 8.63 11.23 8.61
N THR A 276 9.45 11.42 7.60
CA THR A 276 10.89 11.69 7.75
C THR A 276 11.18 13.17 7.59
N ALA A 277 12.24 13.64 8.25
CA ALA A 277 12.75 14.97 7.98
C ALA A 277 13.28 15.03 6.54
N SER A 278 12.92 16.05 5.79
CA SER A 278 13.64 16.38 4.56
C SER A 278 15.02 16.90 4.96
N THR A 279 16.07 16.12 4.70
CA THR A 279 17.45 16.59 4.86
C THR A 279 18.03 16.86 3.48
N ALA A 280 18.60 18.06 3.31
CA ALA A 280 19.35 18.42 2.13
C ALA A 280 20.82 18.62 2.53
N THR A 281 21.72 17.87 1.89
CA THR A 281 23.17 18.07 2.09
C THR A 281 23.62 19.21 1.19
N ILE A 282 23.77 20.41 1.75
CA ILE A 282 24.36 21.55 1.06
C ILE A 282 25.82 21.64 1.50
N ALA A 283 26.73 21.21 0.62
CA ALA A 283 28.16 21.26 0.89
C ALA A 283 28.91 21.96 -0.26
N PRO A 284 29.83 22.90 0.05
CA PRO A 284 30.67 23.53 -0.96
C PRO A 284 31.59 22.49 -1.63
N VAL A 285 31.56 22.44 -2.97
CA VAL A 285 32.32 21.46 -3.77
C VAL A 285 33.82 21.57 -3.56
N LEU A 286 34.32 22.79 -3.35
CA LEU A 286 35.76 23.06 -3.18
C LEU A 286 36.29 22.78 -1.76
N MET A 287 35.44 22.41 -0.78
CA MET A 287 35.86 22.13 0.60
C MET A 287 36.13 20.65 0.88
N ASN A 288 36.42 19.85 -0.15
CA ASN A 288 36.79 18.43 0.01
C ASN A 288 38.29 18.26 0.34
N PHE A 289 38.83 19.08 1.24
CA PHE A 289 40.23 19.01 1.66
C PHE A 289 40.41 18.97 3.17
N LEU A 290 41.52 18.37 3.60
CA LEU A 290 41.96 18.32 5.00
C LEU A 290 43.40 18.82 5.09
N TYR A 291 43.75 19.52 6.17
CA TYR A 291 45.08 20.06 6.38
C TYR A 291 46.00 19.09 7.12
N GLU A 292 47.25 18.97 6.67
CA GLU A 292 48.19 17.99 7.21
C GLU A 292 48.62 18.24 8.67
N SER A 293 48.73 19.51 9.07
CA SER A 293 49.40 19.93 10.33
C SER A 293 48.45 20.36 11.45
N ILE A 294 47.14 20.12 11.30
CA ILE A 294 46.12 20.46 12.30
C ILE A 294 45.08 19.37 12.43
N ASP A 295 44.32 19.45 13.51
CA ASP A 295 43.10 18.69 13.70
C ASP A 295 42.03 19.16 12.72
N ASN A 296 41.44 18.22 11.98
CA ASN A 296 40.33 18.52 11.05
C ASN A 296 39.05 17.92 11.60
N ASP A 297 38.17 18.76 12.13
CA ASP A 297 36.84 18.35 12.61
C ASP A 297 35.86 18.19 11.44
N LEU A 298 35.21 17.02 11.37
CA LEU A 298 34.23 16.65 10.38
C LEU A 298 32.91 16.34 11.07
N GLU A 299 31.85 17.00 10.63
CA GLU A 299 30.48 16.61 10.98
C GLU A 299 30.02 15.47 10.08
N ILE A 300 29.67 14.34 10.69
CA ILE A 300 29.33 13.09 10.01
C ILE A 300 27.90 12.69 10.38
N ALA A 301 27.07 12.52 9.35
CA ALA A 301 25.72 12.00 9.47
C ALA A 301 25.42 11.05 8.30
N MET A 302 24.77 9.93 8.61
CA MET A 302 24.20 9.02 7.60
C MET A 302 22.67 9.18 7.62
N PRO A 303 22.03 9.56 6.50
CA PRO A 303 20.58 9.71 6.44
C PRO A 303 19.85 8.45 6.93
N GLY A 304 18.89 8.62 7.84
CA GLY A 304 18.10 7.52 8.40
C GLY A 304 18.79 6.68 9.49
N ILE A 305 20.01 7.03 9.90
CA ILE A 305 20.75 6.33 10.96
C ILE A 305 21.09 7.32 12.09
N ALA A 306 20.81 6.93 13.34
CA ALA A 306 21.15 7.76 14.50
C ALA A 306 22.68 7.95 14.62
N SER A 307 23.15 9.16 14.93
CA SER A 307 24.59 9.50 14.99
C SER A 307 25.40 8.65 15.98
N GLY A 308 24.75 8.08 16.99
CA GLY A 308 25.37 7.14 17.93
C GLY A 308 25.69 5.76 17.33
N ALA A 309 24.96 5.35 16.29
CA ALA A 309 25.13 4.06 15.61
C ALA A 309 26.11 4.11 14.43
N VAL A 310 26.56 5.31 14.03
CA VAL A 310 27.53 5.50 12.95
C VAL A 310 28.95 5.32 13.50
N SER A 311 29.74 4.50 12.81
CA SER A 311 31.16 4.32 13.04
C SER A 311 31.95 4.80 11.83
N ALA A 312 32.99 5.61 12.07
CA ALA A 312 33.86 6.12 11.02
C ALA A 312 35.28 5.53 11.14
N ARG A 313 35.90 5.23 10.00
CA ARG A 313 37.32 4.87 9.90
C ARG A 313 37.99 5.67 8.79
N LEU A 314 39.29 5.87 8.91
CA LEU A 314 40.10 6.53 7.89
C LEU A 314 40.85 5.46 7.09
N GLU A 315 40.78 5.55 5.76
CA GLU A 315 41.61 4.80 4.84
C GLU A 315 42.76 5.67 4.33
N GLY A 316 43.96 5.11 4.36
CA GLY A 316 45.20 5.80 4.00
C GLY A 316 46.10 5.96 5.20
N HIS A 317 46.36 7.20 5.59
CA HIS A 317 47.31 7.55 6.64
C HIS A 317 46.67 8.53 7.64
N GLY A 318 47.18 8.54 8.87
CA GLY A 318 46.60 9.29 9.98
C GLY A 318 45.62 8.46 10.80
N GLY A 319 44.73 9.13 11.52
CA GLY A 319 43.68 8.52 12.32
C GLY A 319 42.44 9.40 12.40
N ILE A 320 41.29 8.78 12.68
CA ILE A 320 40.03 9.48 12.93
C ILE A 320 39.49 9.04 14.29
N THR A 321 39.07 9.99 15.11
CA THR A 321 38.51 9.71 16.43
C THR A 321 37.26 10.53 16.66
N LYS A 322 36.29 9.96 17.38
CA LYS A 322 35.07 10.66 17.75
C LYS A 322 35.37 11.69 18.84
N LYS A 323 34.88 12.91 18.68
CA LYS A 323 35.11 13.97 19.65
C LYS A 323 34.29 13.71 20.93
N PRO A 324 34.89 13.82 22.13
CA PRO A 324 34.15 13.60 23.38
C PRO A 324 32.97 14.58 23.50
N ASN A 325 31.80 14.09 23.92
CA ASN A 325 30.57 14.88 24.13
C ASN A 325 29.92 15.49 22.87
N GLU A 326 30.43 15.19 21.67
CA GLU A 326 29.87 15.69 20.40
C GLU A 326 29.59 14.50 19.46
N ASN A 327 28.34 14.00 19.47
CA ASN A 327 27.99 12.70 18.90
C ASN A 327 28.12 12.57 17.38
N ASN A 328 28.23 13.68 16.65
CA ASN A 328 28.33 13.79 15.20
C ASN A 328 29.68 14.34 14.72
N ILE A 329 30.57 14.80 15.62
CA ILE A 329 31.87 15.38 15.23
C ILE A 329 32.99 14.35 15.40
N TRP A 330 33.78 14.20 14.34
CA TRP A 330 34.94 13.34 14.27
C TRP A 330 36.17 14.14 13.87
N THR A 331 37.28 13.94 14.56
CA THR A 331 38.53 14.66 14.30
C THR A 331 39.50 13.76 13.53
N VAL A 332 39.96 14.22 12.37
CA VAL A 332 41.02 13.59 11.59
C VAL A 332 42.37 14.22 11.93
N ARG A 333 43.38 13.38 12.21
CA ARG A 333 44.73 13.79 12.63
C ARG A 333 45.83 12.96 11.97
N GLY A 334 47.08 13.44 12.06
CA GLY A 334 48.27 12.68 11.65
C GLY A 334 48.39 12.50 10.13
N LEU A 335 47.84 13.45 9.38
CA LEU A 335 47.92 13.49 7.92
C LEU A 335 49.32 13.93 7.48
N ASP A 336 49.78 13.42 6.35
CA ASP A 336 51.15 13.63 5.87
C ASP A 336 51.18 13.56 4.34
N MET A 337 51.33 14.73 3.71
CA MET A 337 51.38 14.85 2.25
C MET A 337 52.51 14.05 1.60
N SER A 338 53.55 13.69 2.34
CA SER A 338 54.65 12.87 1.79
C SER A 338 54.22 11.43 1.51
N LYS A 339 53.15 10.95 2.15
CA LYS A 339 52.61 9.59 1.97
C LYS A 339 51.59 9.53 0.85
N SER A 340 50.60 10.41 0.87
CA SER A 340 49.56 10.49 -0.15
C SER A 340 48.85 11.84 -0.08
N ALA A 341 48.47 12.40 -1.23
CA ALA A 341 47.62 13.59 -1.30
C ALA A 341 46.12 13.29 -1.11
N LYS A 342 45.74 12.02 -0.89
CA LYS A 342 44.34 11.57 -0.78
C LYS A 342 44.15 10.63 0.41
N VAL A 343 43.03 10.79 1.10
CA VAL A 343 42.54 9.91 2.17
C VAL A 343 41.03 9.73 2.03
N SER A 344 40.49 8.60 2.46
CA SER A 344 39.05 8.34 2.39
C SER A 344 38.47 8.11 3.78
N VAL A 345 37.40 8.82 4.11
CA VAL A 345 36.62 8.56 5.32
C VAL A 345 35.55 7.54 4.96
N VAL A 346 35.56 6.39 5.63
CA VAL A 346 34.59 5.31 5.43
C VAL A 346 33.66 5.26 6.63
N LEU A 347 32.37 5.40 6.36
CA LEU A 347 31.28 5.32 7.32
C LEU A 347 30.67 3.92 7.28
N SER A 348 30.24 3.45 8.44
CA SER A 348 29.57 2.17 8.58
C SER A 348 28.51 2.22 9.69
N ALA A 349 27.40 1.53 9.47
CA ALA A 349 26.35 1.37 10.46
C ALA A 349 25.66 0.01 10.32
N ASN A 350 25.19 -0.56 11.43
CA ASN A 350 24.38 -1.76 11.41
C ASN A 350 22.89 -1.38 11.39
N VAL A 351 22.20 -1.75 10.31
CA VAL A 351 20.76 -1.55 10.15
C VAL A 351 20.11 -2.91 10.02
N GLY A 352 19.40 -3.34 11.07
CA GLY A 352 18.66 -4.61 11.05
C GLY A 352 19.51 -5.87 10.83
N GLY A 353 20.76 -5.88 11.32
CA GLY A 353 21.69 -7.01 11.18
C GLY A 353 22.57 -6.98 9.92
N ARG A 354 22.38 -5.99 9.03
CA ARG A 354 23.25 -5.77 7.87
C ARG A 354 24.10 -4.52 8.06
N ILE A 355 25.37 -4.60 7.66
CA ILE A 355 26.28 -3.45 7.67
C ILE A 355 26.10 -2.69 6.35
N VAL A 356 25.73 -1.41 6.46
CA VAL A 356 25.74 -0.47 5.35
C VAL A 356 27.00 0.38 5.48
N SER A 357 27.69 0.63 4.36
CA SER A 357 28.89 1.47 4.32
C SER A 357 28.87 2.46 3.18
N GLU A 358 29.45 3.63 3.41
CA GLU A 358 29.64 4.70 2.43
C GLU A 358 31.04 5.29 2.61
N SER A 359 31.65 5.82 1.56
CA SER A 359 32.97 6.46 1.67
C SER A 359 33.02 7.79 0.93
N LYS A 360 33.84 8.70 1.45
CA LYS A 360 34.12 10.00 0.83
C LYS A 360 35.63 10.28 0.82
N GLU A 361 36.16 10.56 -0.37
CA GLU A 361 37.56 10.93 -0.57
C GLU A 361 37.78 12.42 -0.27
N PHE A 362 38.85 12.71 0.45
CA PHE A 362 39.36 14.04 0.74
C PHE A 362 40.77 14.20 0.20
N THR A 363 41.07 15.41 -0.29
CA THR A 363 42.42 15.78 -0.71
C THR A 363 43.18 16.39 0.47
N VAL A 364 44.34 15.87 0.81
CA VAL A 364 45.20 16.46 1.84
C VAL A 364 45.89 17.70 1.26
N ARG A 365 46.02 18.76 2.05
CA ARG A 365 46.72 20.00 1.67
C ARG A 365 47.68 20.46 2.77
N PRO A 366 48.80 21.11 2.42
CA PRO A 366 49.59 21.84 3.39
C PRO A 366 48.80 23.04 3.91
N LEU A 367 49.14 23.49 5.11
CA LEU A 367 48.64 24.78 5.60
C LEU A 367 49.06 25.92 4.66
N PRO A 368 48.24 26.97 4.52
CA PRO A 368 48.66 28.18 3.82
C PRO A 368 49.99 28.72 4.41
N PRO A 369 50.82 29.38 3.60
CA PRO A 369 52.02 30.01 4.13
C PRO A 369 51.64 31.08 5.16
N PRO A 370 52.28 31.12 6.34
CA PRO A 370 51.99 32.16 7.32
C PRO A 370 52.54 33.51 6.86
N LEU A 371 51.93 34.58 7.35
CA LEU A 371 52.44 35.93 7.18
C LEU A 371 53.26 36.33 8.43
N PRO A 372 54.45 36.95 8.24
CA PRO A 372 55.17 37.52 9.35
C PRO A 372 54.52 38.84 9.77
N PHE A 373 54.53 39.12 11.06
CA PHE A 373 54.02 40.37 11.61
C PHE A 373 54.76 40.76 12.89
N ILE A 374 54.64 42.04 13.25
CA ILE A 374 55.06 42.57 14.54
C ILE A 374 53.81 42.91 15.34
N THR A 375 53.73 42.43 16.58
CA THR A 375 52.66 42.85 17.50
C THR A 375 53.10 44.07 18.27
N TYR A 376 52.28 45.13 18.24
CA TYR A 376 52.48 46.31 19.08
C TYR A 376 51.14 46.78 19.68
N LYS A 377 51.19 47.56 20.76
CA LYS A 377 49.99 48.15 21.37
C LYS A 377 49.74 49.54 20.82
N ASP A 378 48.51 49.81 20.40
CA ASP A 378 48.11 51.16 20.00
C ASP A 378 47.97 52.10 21.21
N ALA A 379 47.60 53.36 20.97
CA ALA A 379 47.39 54.35 22.02
C ALA A 379 46.29 53.96 23.03
N ASN A 380 45.40 53.04 22.66
CA ASN A 380 44.30 52.54 23.48
C ASN A 380 44.65 51.22 24.20
N GLY A 381 45.87 50.70 24.02
CA GLY A 381 46.33 49.45 24.61
C GLY A 381 45.94 48.17 23.86
N THR A 382 45.31 48.30 22.68
CA THR A 382 44.88 47.17 21.83
C THR A 382 46.09 46.61 21.06
N ALA A 383 46.23 45.28 21.05
CA ALA A 383 47.29 44.62 20.27
C ALA A 383 46.95 44.64 18.77
N ILE A 384 47.82 45.28 17.97
CA ILE A 384 47.73 45.37 16.52
C ILE A 384 48.83 44.51 15.90
N LYS A 385 48.46 43.75 14.85
CA LYS A 385 49.40 43.01 14.01
C LYS A 385 49.84 43.90 12.84
N PHE A 386 51.12 44.21 12.78
CA PHE A 386 51.74 45.00 11.73
C PHE A 386 52.41 44.10 10.69
N THR A 387 51.98 44.19 9.43
CA THR A 387 52.47 43.35 8.32
C THR A 387 53.36 44.12 7.33
N GLY A 388 53.67 45.40 7.59
CA GLY A 388 54.54 46.24 6.77
C GLY A 388 54.01 47.67 6.57
N GLY A 389 54.88 48.58 6.12
CA GLY A 389 54.56 49.98 5.88
C GLY A 389 55.07 50.94 6.97
N LEU A 390 54.28 51.96 7.30
CA LEU A 390 54.64 52.99 8.28
C LEU A 390 54.32 52.55 9.70
N ILE A 391 55.27 52.69 10.62
CA ILE A 391 55.08 52.39 12.04
C ILE A 391 55.86 53.38 12.92
N PRO A 392 55.27 53.89 14.02
CA PRO A 392 55.98 54.76 14.94
C PRO A 392 57.20 54.07 15.55
N LYS A 393 58.33 54.78 15.60
CA LYS A 393 59.60 54.26 16.14
C LYS A 393 59.46 53.65 17.54
N ARG A 394 58.65 54.26 18.41
CA ARG A 394 58.38 53.77 19.77
C ARG A 394 57.85 52.33 19.75
N ASN A 395 56.87 52.05 18.89
CA ASN A 395 56.20 50.76 18.82
C ASN A 395 57.13 49.67 18.28
N LEU A 396 58.08 50.03 17.41
CA LEU A 396 59.14 49.12 16.96
C LEU A 396 60.16 48.78 18.06
N ILE A 397 60.47 49.72 18.96
CA ILE A 397 61.41 49.50 20.07
C ILE A 397 60.76 48.63 21.16
N GLU A 398 59.47 48.80 21.39
CA GLU A 398 58.68 48.01 22.34
C GLU A 398 58.38 46.59 21.84
N ALA A 399 58.39 46.38 20.53
CA ALA A 399 58.18 45.07 19.94
C ALA A 399 59.28 44.08 20.36
N THR A 400 58.87 42.91 20.84
CA THR A 400 59.79 41.83 21.22
C THR A 400 60.54 41.28 20.00
N GLY A 401 59.86 41.18 18.86
CA GLY A 401 60.40 40.57 17.64
C GLY A 401 59.35 40.33 16.57
N ILE A 402 59.64 39.35 15.72
CA ILE A 402 58.82 38.90 14.61
C ILE A 402 58.02 37.67 15.02
N GLN A 403 56.72 37.69 14.74
CA GLN A 403 55.81 36.56 14.88
C GLN A 403 55.31 36.14 13.49
N ALA A 404 54.76 34.94 13.37
CA ALA A 404 54.18 34.46 12.12
C ALA A 404 52.91 33.67 12.40
N ALA A 405 51.88 33.86 11.58
CA ALA A 405 50.65 33.10 11.67
C ALA A 405 49.93 33.06 10.32
N VAL A 406 49.10 32.03 10.13
CA VAL A 406 47.99 32.11 9.18
C VAL A 406 46.83 32.74 9.94
N ASP A 407 46.36 33.88 9.46
CA ASP A 407 45.25 34.63 10.03
C ASP A 407 44.39 35.20 8.90
N ASP A 408 43.23 34.59 8.68
CA ASP A 408 42.21 35.04 7.72
C ASP A 408 40.96 35.60 8.41
N GLY A 409 41.03 35.83 9.72
CA GLY A 409 39.92 36.30 10.55
C GLY A 409 38.98 35.19 11.06
N LEU A 410 39.03 33.98 10.49
CA LEU A 410 38.27 32.80 10.96
C LEU A 410 39.19 31.74 11.58
N LEU A 411 40.40 31.61 11.05
CA LEU A 411 41.40 30.65 11.43
C LEU A 411 42.67 31.37 11.89
N TYR A 412 43.06 31.15 13.15
CA TYR A 412 44.34 31.64 13.69
C TYR A 412 45.25 30.46 14.01
N ILE A 413 46.27 30.25 13.18
CA ILE A 413 47.27 29.19 13.38
C ILE A 413 48.62 29.86 13.62
N PRO A 414 49.13 29.86 14.87
CA PRO A 414 50.44 30.43 15.16
C PRO A 414 51.56 29.53 14.66
N TYR A 415 52.61 30.16 14.13
CA TYR A 415 53.84 29.52 13.73
C TYR A 415 54.98 30.03 14.62
N GLN A 416 55.90 29.13 14.98
CA GLN A 416 57.05 29.52 15.79
C GLN A 416 58.17 30.04 14.88
N VAL A 417 58.54 31.31 15.01
CA VAL A 417 59.67 31.89 14.27
C VAL A 417 60.99 31.39 14.85
N THR A 418 61.85 30.81 14.01
CA THR A 418 63.15 30.25 14.39
C THR A 418 64.32 31.16 14.02
N SER A 419 64.21 31.92 12.93
CA SER A 419 65.22 32.91 12.54
C SER A 419 64.65 33.94 11.58
N PHE A 420 65.27 35.12 11.52
CA PHE A 420 65.01 36.10 10.47
C PHE A 420 66.25 36.97 10.22
N THR A 421 66.28 37.69 9.11
CA THR A 421 67.35 38.64 8.78
C THR A 421 66.77 40.04 8.65
N LEU A 422 67.30 40.98 9.42
CA LEU A 422 67.04 42.41 9.26
C LEU A 422 68.06 42.95 8.24
N THR A 423 67.59 43.46 7.10
CA THR A 423 68.43 44.05 6.08
C THR A 423 68.16 45.55 5.98
N TYR A 424 69.20 46.36 6.06
CA TYR A 424 69.12 47.81 5.87
C TYR A 424 70.22 48.29 4.93
N VAL A 425 70.05 49.52 4.43
CA VAL A 425 71.03 50.16 3.54
C VAL A 425 71.81 51.20 4.35
N ASP A 426 73.13 51.12 4.33
CA ASP A 426 74.01 52.09 4.98
C ASP A 426 74.12 53.42 4.20
N ALA A 427 74.90 54.37 4.71
CA ALA A 427 75.10 55.66 4.04
C ALA A 427 75.86 55.55 2.70
N MET A 428 76.57 54.44 2.45
CA MET A 428 77.32 54.15 1.23
C MET A 428 76.53 53.34 0.20
N GLY A 429 75.29 52.95 0.53
CA GLY A 429 74.43 52.15 -0.35
C GLY A 429 74.63 50.63 -0.22
N ASN A 430 75.41 50.15 0.76
CA ASN A 430 75.60 48.71 0.97
C ASN A 430 74.43 48.12 1.77
N HIS A 431 74.02 46.91 1.39
CA HIS A 431 73.03 46.14 2.13
C HIS A 431 73.70 45.39 3.28
N ILE A 432 73.36 45.75 4.52
CA ILE A 432 73.90 45.11 5.73
C ILE A 432 72.86 44.12 6.27
N PRO A 433 73.15 42.81 6.27
CA PRO A 433 72.29 41.80 6.89
C PRO A 433 72.65 41.58 8.37
N GLU A 434 71.67 41.73 9.26
CA GLU A 434 71.76 41.40 10.68
C GLU A 434 70.84 40.22 10.99
N VAL A 435 71.42 39.06 11.32
CA VAL A 435 70.67 37.81 11.55
C VAL A 435 70.20 37.69 12.99
N SER A 436 68.97 37.21 13.19
CA SER A 436 68.47 36.71 14.47
C SER A 436 68.25 35.20 14.40
N ASN A 437 68.66 34.48 15.45
CA ASN A 437 68.49 33.03 15.61
C ASN A 437 67.27 32.67 16.47
N SER A 438 66.30 33.60 16.56
CA SER A 438 65.02 33.38 17.24
C SER A 438 63.95 34.26 16.60
N GLY A 439 62.72 34.20 17.12
CA GLY A 439 61.68 35.19 16.80
C GLY A 439 61.96 36.58 17.37
N GLU A 440 62.94 36.77 18.26
CA GLU A 440 63.18 38.06 18.93
C GLU A 440 64.22 38.93 18.22
N PHE A 441 64.13 40.25 18.40
CA PHE A 441 65.18 41.16 17.93
C PHE A 441 66.45 41.05 18.77
N THR A 442 67.60 40.93 18.10
CA THR A 442 68.91 40.97 18.75
C THR A 442 69.23 42.37 19.28
N GLN A 443 70.17 42.48 20.21
CA GLN A 443 70.58 43.78 20.75
C GLN A 443 71.08 44.73 19.65
N ARG A 444 71.87 44.21 18.69
CA ARG A 444 72.35 44.98 17.52
C ARG A 444 71.20 45.49 16.65
N GLN A 445 70.21 44.65 16.38
CA GLN A 445 69.01 45.04 15.63
C GLN A 445 68.22 46.13 16.37
N LYS A 446 68.06 46.00 17.70
CA LYS A 446 67.40 47.04 18.53
C LYS A 446 68.17 48.35 18.51
N ASP A 447 69.49 48.33 18.60
CA ASP A 447 70.33 49.52 18.56
C ASP A 447 70.29 50.20 17.17
N PHE A 448 70.27 49.41 16.09
CA PHE A 448 70.01 49.92 14.75
C PHE A 448 68.64 50.62 14.66
N ILE A 449 67.56 49.96 15.11
CA ILE A 449 66.20 50.54 15.10
C ILE A 449 66.16 51.84 15.92
N ARG A 450 66.82 51.89 17.08
CA ARG A 450 66.92 53.09 17.93
C ARG A 450 67.65 54.25 17.27
N ASN A 451 68.60 53.98 16.39
CA ASN A 451 69.36 55.02 15.69
C ASN A 451 68.77 55.38 14.32
N LEU A 452 67.78 54.61 13.84
CA LEU A 452 67.17 54.83 12.54
C LEU A 452 66.35 56.13 12.50
N ALA A 453 66.64 57.00 11.53
CA ALA A 453 65.95 58.26 11.35
C ALA A 453 64.53 58.08 10.78
N ARG A 454 63.66 59.05 11.05
CA ARG A 454 62.31 59.12 10.47
C ARG A 454 62.36 59.06 8.94
N GLY A 455 61.45 58.30 8.35
CA GLY A 455 61.34 58.07 6.90
C GLY A 455 62.35 57.07 6.32
N LYS A 456 63.31 56.58 7.12
CA LYS A 456 64.20 55.50 6.68
C LYS A 456 63.49 54.15 6.81
N ARG A 457 63.93 53.21 5.98
CA ARG A 457 63.37 51.87 5.87
C ARG A 457 64.38 50.78 6.11
N PHE A 458 63.88 49.64 6.56
CA PHE A 458 64.61 48.38 6.62
C PHE A 458 63.64 47.25 6.26
N HIS A 459 64.21 46.10 5.93
CA HIS A 459 63.47 44.92 5.51
C HIS A 459 63.68 43.78 6.50
N ILE A 460 62.63 43.01 6.76
CA ILE A 460 62.72 41.72 7.43
C ILE A 460 62.59 40.64 6.35
N ASN A 461 63.68 39.92 6.13
CA ASN A 461 63.85 38.91 5.09
C ASN A 461 64.17 37.56 5.71
N ASN A 462 64.12 36.49 4.90
CA ASN A 462 64.53 35.13 5.27
C ASN A 462 63.93 34.64 6.60
N VAL A 463 62.64 34.94 6.83
CA VAL A 463 61.94 34.52 8.03
C VAL A 463 61.71 33.01 7.94
N LYS A 464 62.26 32.25 8.90
CA LYS A 464 62.08 30.80 9.01
C LYS A 464 61.17 30.48 10.18
N VAL A 465 60.31 29.50 9.99
CA VAL A 465 59.28 29.12 10.96
C VAL A 465 59.14 27.61 11.10
N LEU A 466 58.56 27.17 12.22
CA LEU A 466 58.05 25.82 12.44
C LEU A 466 56.53 25.86 12.46
N SER A 467 55.89 24.94 11.72
CA SER A 467 54.44 24.71 11.80
C SER A 467 54.04 24.17 13.19
N PRO A 468 52.74 24.14 13.53
CA PRO A 468 52.27 23.49 14.77
C PRO A 468 52.69 22.02 14.89
N ALA A 469 52.90 21.35 13.75
CA ALA A 469 53.39 19.97 13.68
C ALA A 469 54.94 19.87 13.71
N GLY A 470 55.65 20.97 13.91
CA GLY A 470 57.12 21.01 13.99
C GLY A 470 57.84 20.95 12.63
N LYS A 471 57.14 21.16 11.51
CA LYS A 471 57.74 21.12 10.16
C LYS A 471 58.41 22.46 9.83
N PRO A 472 59.70 22.49 9.42
CA PRO A 472 60.38 23.71 9.04
C PRO A 472 59.85 24.27 7.72
N MET A 473 59.69 25.59 7.66
CA MET A 473 59.20 26.33 6.49
C MET A 473 59.86 27.70 6.39
N ASP A 474 60.17 28.12 5.16
CA ASP A 474 60.62 29.48 4.87
C ASP A 474 59.43 30.35 4.46
N VAL A 475 59.28 31.51 5.10
CA VAL A 475 58.26 32.50 4.80
C VAL A 475 58.76 33.40 3.67
N ARG A 476 58.04 33.40 2.54
CA ARG A 476 58.45 34.09 1.31
C ARG A 476 57.99 35.55 1.22
N TYR A 477 57.40 36.08 2.30
CA TYR A 477 56.90 37.44 2.36
C TYR A 477 57.85 38.33 3.17
N PRO A 478 58.71 39.14 2.53
CA PRO A 478 59.52 40.09 3.25
C PRO A 478 58.65 41.25 3.76
N MET A 479 58.95 41.77 4.94
CA MET A 479 58.27 42.97 5.46
C MET A 479 59.14 44.20 5.20
N GLU A 480 58.60 45.18 4.47
CA GLU A 480 59.19 46.53 4.43
C GLU A 480 58.66 47.34 5.62
N ILE A 481 59.57 47.94 6.37
CA ILE A 481 59.24 48.72 7.57
C ILE A 481 59.82 50.11 7.40
N ILE A 482 58.96 51.12 7.48
CA ILE A 482 59.31 52.54 7.35
C ILE A 482 59.06 53.21 8.71
N VAL A 483 60.09 53.83 9.26
CA VAL A 483 59.99 54.51 10.55
C VAL A 483 59.21 55.81 10.38
N GLN A 484 58.09 55.94 11.09
CA GLN A 484 57.27 57.15 11.10
C GLN A 484 57.68 58.14 12.19
#